data_AF-A0A610XMQ0-F1
#
_entry.id   AF-A0A610XMQ0-F1
#
_cell.length_a   1.000
_cell.length_b   1.000
_cell.length_c   1.000
_cell.angle_alpha   90.00
_cell.angle_beta   90.00
_cell.angle_gamma   90.00
#
_symmetry.space_group_name_H-M   'P 1'
#
loop_
_entity.id
_entity.type
_entity.pdbx_description
1 polymer ?
#
loop_
_entity_poly.entity_id
_entity_poly.type
_entity_poly.pdbx_seq_one_letter_code
_entity_poly.pdbx_strand_id
1 'polypeptide(L)' 'VWSLYNGMNGNSADMSPEAAGITTCLLEYSHHACRTNSDLMTAHYYRLRDYALNHPECSAIMYITD' A
#
# COMPACT_ATOMS: atom_id res chain seq x y z
N VAL A 1 -3.57 9.89 -14.17
CA VAL A 1 -4.11 8.68 -13.50
C VAL A 1 -3.31 7.48 -13.99
N TRP A 2 -2.93 6.59 -13.09
CA TRP A 2 -2.25 5.33 -13.35
C TRP A 2 -3.18 4.21 -12.91
N SER A 3 -3.33 3.17 -13.74
CA SER A 3 -4.13 2.00 -13.43
C SER A 3 -3.26 0.94 -12.78
N LEU A 4 -3.56 0.59 -11.53
CA LEU A 4 -2.89 -0.48 -10.80
C LEU A 4 -3.78 -1.72 -10.74
N TYR A 5 -3.15 -2.89 -10.81
CA TYR A 5 -3.78 -4.18 -10.64
C TYR A 5 -2.97 -4.99 -9.64
N ASN A 6 -3.60 -5.45 -8.56
CA ASN A 6 -2.99 -6.34 -7.59
C ASN A 6 -3.43 -7.78 -7.89
N GLY A 7 -2.49 -8.60 -8.36
CA GLY A 7 -2.75 -10.01 -8.67
C GLY A 7 -3.01 -10.89 -7.45
N MET A 8 -2.72 -10.43 -6.23
CA MET A 8 -2.93 -11.21 -5.00
C MET A 8 -4.41 -11.25 -4.59
N ASN A 9 -5.13 -10.12 -4.74
CA ASN A 9 -6.54 -9.99 -4.38
C ASN A 9 -7.46 -9.83 -5.61
N GLY A 10 -6.91 -9.58 -6.81
CA GLY A 10 -7.66 -9.36 -8.04
C GLY A 10 -8.23 -7.95 -8.18
N ASN A 11 -7.87 -7.02 -7.30
CA ASN A 11 -8.38 -5.65 -7.30
C ASN A 11 -7.65 -4.78 -8.32
N SER A 12 -8.39 -3.88 -8.97
CA SER A 12 -7.86 -2.84 -9.84
C SER A 12 -8.38 -1.46 -9.40
N ALA A 13 -7.52 -0.46 -9.46
CA ALA A 13 -7.89 0.92 -9.15
C ALA A 13 -7.07 1.92 -9.97
N ASP A 14 -7.74 2.99 -10.36
CA ASP A 14 -7.11 4.16 -10.96
C ASP A 14 -6.75 5.16 -9.85
N MET A 15 -5.49 5.60 -9.82
CA MET A 15 -5.02 6.54 -8.81
C MET A 15 -3.90 7.46 -9.33
N SER A 16 -3.55 8.49 -8.57
CA SER A 16 -2.42 9.36 -8.91
C SER A 16 -1.08 8.63 -8.83
N PRO A 17 0.00 9.15 -9.46
CA PRO A 17 1.34 8.59 -9.32
C PRO A 17 1.82 8.53 -7.85
N GLU A 18 1.40 9.49 -7.02
CA GLU A 18 1.72 9.52 -5.60
C GLU A 18 1.03 8.37 -4.86
N ALA A 19 -0.28 8.23 -5.05
CA ALA A 19 -1.06 7.13 -4.47
C ALA A 19 -0.54 5.75 -4.92
N ALA A 20 -0.13 5.63 -6.18
CA ALA A 20 0.50 4.43 -6.72
C ALA A 20 1.82 4.09 -6.02
N GLY A 21 2.63 5.11 -5.73
CA GLY A 21 3.87 4.96 -4.95
C GLY A 21 3.60 4.50 -3.52
N ILE A 22 2.66 5.14 -2.82
CA ILE A 22 2.25 4.77 -1.46
C ILE A 22 1.80 3.31 -1.41
N THR A 23 0.94 2.92 -2.35
CA THR A 23 0.41 1.56 -2.50
C THR A 23 1.53 0.54 -2.69
N THR A 24 2.49 0.82 -3.59
CA THR A 24 3.61 -0.08 -3.86
C THR A 24 4.51 -0.23 -2.63
N CYS A 25 4.80 0.86 -1.92
CA CYS A 25 5.59 0.82 -0.68
C CYS A 25 4.89 0.02 0.43
N LEU A 26 3.56 0.14 0.58
CA LEU A 26 2.79 -0.63 1.55
C LEU A 26 2.87 -2.14 1.29
N LEU A 27 2.73 -2.56 0.02
CA LEU A 27 2.84 -3.96 -0.37
C LEU A 27 4.24 -4.52 -0.10
N GLU A 28 5.28 -3.76 -0.44
CA GLU A 28 6.67 -4.18 -0.21
C GLU A 28 7.00 -4.28 1.28
N TYR A 29 6.56 -3.32 2.10
CA TYR A 29 6.78 -3.37 3.55
C TYR A 29 6.02 -4.52 4.21
N SER A 30 4.78 -4.78 3.80
CA SER A 30 4.01 -5.93 4.26
C SER A 30 4.73 -7.25 3.92
N HIS A 31 5.13 -7.41 2.66
CA HIS A 31 5.85 -8.60 2.21
C HIS A 31 7.19 -8.77 2.94
N HIS A 32 7.96 -7.69 3.11
CA HIS A 32 9.25 -7.75 3.79
C HIS A 32 9.11 -8.03 5.29
N ALA A 33 8.12 -7.43 5.96
CA ALA A 33 7.79 -7.70 7.36
C ALA A 33 7.41 -9.18 7.56
N CYS A 34 6.52 -9.72 6.73
CA CYS A 34 6.13 -11.14 6.76
C CYS A 34 7.30 -12.09 6.48
N ARG A 35 8.20 -11.73 5.56
CA ARG A 35 9.35 -12.56 5.18
C ARG A 35 10.45 -12.57 6.24
N THR A 36 10.67 -11.45 6.93
CA THR A 36 11.80 -11.28 7.87
C THR A 36 11.39 -11.31 9.35
N ASN A 37 10.09 -11.26 9.65
CA ASN A 37 9.56 -11.01 11.00
C ASN A 37 10.20 -9.79 11.67
N SER A 38 10.51 -8.74 10.90
CA SER A 38 11.16 -7.54 11.39
C SER A 38 10.15 -6.55 11.96
N ASP A 39 10.24 -6.29 13.27
CA ASP A 39 9.41 -5.28 13.95
C ASP A 39 9.63 -3.86 13.39
N LEU A 40 10.84 -3.56 12.91
CA LEU A 40 11.13 -2.27 12.28
C LEU A 40 10.35 -2.11 10.98
N MET A 41 10.27 -3.16 10.16
CA MET A 41 9.49 -3.13 8.91
C MET A 41 8.00 -3.05 9.18
N THR A 42 7.52 -3.76 10.20
CA THR A 42 6.15 -3.65 10.69
C THR A 42 5.83 -2.21 11.13
N ALA A 43 6.74 -1.54 11.84
CA ALA A 43 6.58 -0.14 12.24
C ALA A 43 6.56 0.82 11.03
N HIS A 44 7.41 0.58 10.02
CA HIS A 44 7.40 1.35 8.77
C HIS A 44 6.08 1.18 8.01
N TYR A 45 5.55 -0.05 7.95
CA TYR A 45 4.25 -0.33 7.35
C TYR A 45 3.14 0.46 8.03
N TYR A 46 3.02 0.39 9.36
CA TYR A 46 1.96 1.10 10.09
C TYR A 46 2.07 2.62 9.95
N ARG A 47 3.29 3.18 10.01
CA ARG A 47 3.49 4.63 9.82
C ARG A 47 3.08 5.09 8.44
N LEU A 48 3.39 4.32 7.40
CA LEU A 48 2.98 4.63 6.03
C LEU A 48 1.47 4.44 5.85
N ARG A 49 0.88 3.44 6.50
CA ARG A 49 -0.57 3.20 6.47
C ARG A 49 -1.33 4.36 7.10
N ASP A 50 -0.88 4.89 8.23
CA ASP A 50 -1.48 6.08 8.86
C ASP A 50 -1.38 7.33 7.97
N TYR A 51 -0.26 7.49 7.26
CA TYR A 51 -0.14 8.55 6.24
C TYR A 51 -1.16 8.35 5.11
N ALA A 52 -1.28 7.13 4.60
CA ALA A 52 -2.23 6.79 3.53
C ALA A 52 -3.69 7.02 3.93
N LEU A 53 -4.05 6.78 5.21
CA LEU A 53 -5.40 7.03 5.73
C LEU A 53 -5.82 8.51 5.67
N ASN A 54 -4.86 9.42 5.67
CA ASN A 54 -5.10 10.87 5.54
C ASN A 54 -5.00 11.36 4.08
N HIS A 55 -4.66 10.48 3.14
CA HIS A 55 -4.53 10.83 1.72
C HIS A 55 -5.92 10.97 1.06
N PRO A 56 -6.13 11.93 0.14
CA PRO A 56 -7.43 12.10 -0.55
C PRO A 56 -7.87 10.86 -1.34
N GLU A 57 -6.92 10.01 -1.75
CA GLU A 57 -7.16 8.75 -2.46
C GLU A 57 -7.06 7.51 -1.53
N CYS A 58 -7.19 7.68 -0.22
CA CYS A 58 -7.11 6.60 0.77
C CYS A 58 -7.96 5.38 0.38
N SER A 59 -9.19 5.59 -0.10
CA SER A 59 -10.10 4.51 -0.49
C SER A 59 -9.50 3.63 -1.59
N ALA A 60 -8.89 4.23 -2.62
CA ALA A 60 -8.27 3.50 -3.72
C ALA A 60 -7.00 2.76 -3.28
N ILE A 61 -6.20 3.38 -2.42
CA ILE A 61 -4.99 2.77 -1.84
C ILE A 61 -5.39 1.53 -1.02
N MET A 62 -6.31 1.70 -0.06
CA MET A 62 -6.75 0.61 0.82
C MET A 62 -7.42 -0.52 0.04
N TYR A 63 -8.21 -0.19 -0.98
CA TYR A 63 -8.85 -1.17 -1.84
C TYR A 63 -7.85 -2.06 -2.60
N ILE A 64 -6.75 -1.48 -3.12
CA ILE A 64 -5.70 -2.29 -3.77
C ILE A 64 -4.91 -3.11 -2.75
N THR A 65 -4.67 -2.59 -1.54
CA THR A 65 -3.82 -3.26 -0.53
C THR A 65 -4.56 -4.26 0.37
N ASP A 66 -5.87 -4.40 0.23
CA ASP A 66 -6.71 -5.36 0.97
C ASP A 66 -6.25 -6.82 0.76
#